data_AF-A0AAP3DKI1-F1
#
_entry.id   AF-A0AAP3DKI1-F1
#
_cell.length_a   1.000
_cell.length_b   1.000
_cell.length_c   1.000
_cell.angle_alpha   90.00
_cell.angle_beta   90.00
_cell.angle_gamma   90.00
#
_symmetry.space_group_name_H-M   'P 1'
#
loop_
_entity.id
_entity.type
_entity.pdbx_description
1 polymer ?
#
loop_
_entity_poly.entity_id
_entity_poly.type
_entity_poly.pdbx_seq_one_letter_code
_entity_poly.pdbx_strand_id
1 'polypeptide(L)'
;MMMSLSFNNQAEAFLFPVLPPEIEMSDGQNSKTYTTLGLGEINVIKASKLTDIKFSSEFPNQHYPYVVRPQNLRKPNEYKDMIIKWKESERPVRFIYTGQSFDINMAVSIESFVWKEVAGSGGDIEFTMTLKKYKFYAARKAETIKTKDASGKEKTVVQKKPAPRPTDKQPPNTHKIAKGDSLWVISKKAYGKGDRWREIQKLNGLTDAQAKRLKVGTTLKLPS
;
A
#
# COMPACT_ATOMS: atom_id res chain seq x y z
N MET A 1 5.15 -13.19 19.50
CA MET A 1 4.75 -13.16 18.08
C MET A 1 3.71 -12.09 17.89
N MET A 2 3.68 -11.43 16.74
CA MET A 2 2.63 -10.47 16.40
C MET A 2 2.35 -10.49 14.91
N MET A 3 1.13 -10.11 14.55
CA MET A 3 0.73 -9.91 13.16
C MET A 3 -0.07 -8.62 13.06
N SER A 4 0.19 -7.81 12.05
CA SER A 4 -0.47 -6.51 11.88
C SER A 4 -0.65 -6.15 10.42
N LEU A 5 -1.69 -5.37 10.18
CA LEU A 5 -1.87 -4.61 8.95
C LEU A 5 -1.92 -3.12 9.29
N SER A 6 -1.32 -2.31 8.43
CA SER A 6 -1.43 -0.87 8.50
C SER A 6 -1.57 -0.24 7.12
N PHE A 7 -2.20 0.92 7.10
CA PHE A 7 -2.55 1.67 5.92
C PHE A 7 -2.09 3.12 6.04
N ASN A 8 -1.74 3.73 4.89
CA ASN A 8 -1.37 5.15 4.81
C ASN A 8 -0.27 5.54 5.82
N ASN A 9 0.85 4.81 5.82
CA ASN A 9 1.98 5.02 6.73
C ASN A 9 1.56 5.02 8.21
N GLN A 10 0.85 3.96 8.63
CA GLN A 10 0.37 3.75 10.00
C GLN A 10 -0.65 4.79 10.50
N ALA A 11 -1.25 5.61 9.61
CA ALA A 11 -2.37 6.47 10.00
C ALA A 11 -3.56 5.64 10.49
N GLU A 12 -3.77 4.48 9.87
CA GLU A 12 -4.70 3.46 10.37
C GLU A 12 -3.93 2.14 10.51
N ALA A 13 -4.11 1.45 11.63
CA ALA A 13 -3.47 0.16 11.88
C ALA A 13 -4.28 -0.66 12.89
N PHE A 14 -4.11 -1.97 12.81
CA PHE A 14 -4.56 -2.88 13.85
C PHE A 14 -3.61 -4.08 13.96
N LEU A 15 -3.58 -4.67 15.15
CA LEU A 15 -2.99 -5.98 15.40
C LEU A 15 -4.07 -7.03 15.22
N PHE A 16 -3.76 -8.14 14.56
CA PHE A 16 -4.72 -9.25 14.51
C PHE A 16 -4.92 -9.78 15.93
N PRO A 17 -6.18 -9.89 16.38
CA PRO A 17 -6.48 -10.34 17.74
C PRO A 17 -6.17 -11.82 17.93
N VAL A 18 -6.23 -12.63 16.87
CA VAL A 18 -5.85 -14.04 16.89
C VAL A 18 -4.78 -14.25 15.84
N LEU A 19 -3.71 -14.97 16.19
CA LEU A 19 -2.69 -15.35 15.23
C LEU A 19 -3.18 -16.59 14.46
N PRO A 20 -2.96 -16.64 13.14
CA PRO A 20 -3.37 -17.79 12.35
C PRO A 20 -2.55 -19.03 12.75
N PRO A 21 -3.13 -20.24 12.66
CA PRO A 21 -2.39 -21.47 12.93
C PRO A 21 -1.28 -21.71 11.89
N GLU A 22 -1.45 -21.19 10.68
CA GLU A 22 -0.48 -21.29 9.58
C GLU A 22 -0.48 -20.03 8.71
N ILE A 23 0.65 -19.76 8.08
CA ILE A 23 0.80 -18.74 7.04
C ILE A 23 1.49 -19.41 5.86
N GLU A 24 0.78 -19.53 4.74
CA GLU A 24 1.31 -20.07 3.49
C GLU A 24 1.96 -18.94 2.68
N MET A 25 3.20 -19.16 2.20
CA MET A 25 3.86 -18.29 1.23
C MET A 25 4.12 -19.04 -0.06
N SER A 26 3.68 -18.48 -1.18
CA SER A 26 3.87 -19.05 -2.50
C SER A 26 4.79 -18.16 -3.33
N ASP A 27 6.05 -18.59 -3.49
CA ASP A 27 7.02 -17.95 -4.38
C ASP A 27 7.11 -18.71 -5.70
N GLY A 28 6.77 -18.04 -6.80
CA GLY A 28 6.80 -18.62 -8.15
C GLY A 28 7.79 -17.92 -9.07
N GLN A 29 7.97 -18.49 -10.26
CA GLN A 29 8.80 -17.92 -11.32
C GLN A 29 8.06 -17.89 -12.66
N ASN A 30 8.38 -16.92 -13.52
CA ASN A 30 7.78 -16.81 -14.86
C ASN A 30 8.48 -17.72 -15.89
N SER A 31 9.07 -18.83 -15.44
CA SER A 31 9.82 -19.75 -16.27
C SER A 31 8.96 -20.32 -17.41
N LYS A 32 9.58 -20.62 -18.54
CA LYS A 32 8.90 -21.16 -19.73
C LYS A 32 9.56 -22.45 -20.18
N THR A 33 8.75 -23.46 -20.43
CA THR A 33 9.18 -24.76 -20.94
C THR A 33 9.14 -24.77 -22.46
N TYR A 34 10.13 -25.40 -23.09
CA TYR A 34 10.21 -25.61 -24.53
C TYR A 34 10.64 -27.04 -24.83
N THR A 35 10.07 -27.66 -25.86
CA THR A 35 10.55 -28.95 -26.38
C THR A 35 11.52 -28.71 -27.52
N THR A 36 12.68 -29.36 -27.48
CA THR A 36 13.73 -29.22 -28.47
C THR A 36 14.02 -30.57 -29.13
N LEU A 37 14.32 -30.55 -30.43
CA LEU A 37 14.73 -31.73 -31.18
C LEU A 37 16.09 -32.22 -30.64
N GLY A 38 16.13 -33.44 -30.11
CA GLY A 38 17.35 -34.12 -29.64
C GLY A 38 17.69 -33.95 -28.16
N LEU A 39 17.30 -32.84 -27.52
CA LEU A 39 17.56 -32.59 -26.09
C LEU A 39 16.32 -32.81 -25.19
N GLY A 40 15.14 -33.02 -25.78
CA GLY A 40 13.90 -33.20 -25.04
C GLY A 40 13.36 -31.88 -24.50
N GLU A 41 12.73 -31.93 -23.32
CA GLU A 41 12.13 -30.77 -22.67
C GLU A 41 13.19 -29.93 -21.93
N ILE A 42 13.24 -28.63 -22.21
CA ILE A 42 14.12 -27.67 -21.55
C ILE A 42 13.29 -26.60 -20.82
N ASN A 43 13.76 -26.13 -19.67
CA ASN A 43 13.10 -25.08 -18.87
C ASN A 43 13.95 -23.80 -18.86
N VAL A 44 13.39 -22.71 -19.38
CA VAL A 44 14.02 -21.39 -19.39
C VAL A 44 13.58 -20.59 -18.17
N ILE A 45 14.50 -20.42 -17.24
CA ILE A 45 14.32 -19.69 -15.98
C ILE A 45 14.14 -18.19 -16.25
N LYS A 46 13.04 -17.59 -15.79
CA LYS A 46 12.77 -16.14 -15.95
C LYS A 46 12.67 -15.42 -14.61
N ALA A 47 12.28 -14.14 -14.61
CA ALA A 47 12.09 -13.38 -13.39
C ALA A 47 11.02 -14.00 -12.47
N SER A 48 11.23 -13.90 -11.15
CA SER A 48 10.29 -14.34 -10.12
C SER A 48 8.93 -13.63 -10.24
N LYS A 49 7.86 -14.35 -9.91
CA LYS A 49 6.53 -13.81 -9.65
C LYS A 49 6.52 -13.01 -8.35
N LEU A 50 5.45 -12.27 -8.12
CA LEU A 50 5.21 -11.67 -6.81
C LEU A 50 4.79 -12.77 -5.84
N THR A 51 5.31 -12.73 -4.61
CA THR A 51 4.96 -13.67 -3.56
C THR A 51 3.49 -13.52 -3.19
N ASP A 52 2.76 -14.62 -3.16
CA ASP A 52 1.40 -14.68 -2.61
C ASP A 52 1.47 -15.16 -1.14
N ILE A 53 0.62 -14.62 -0.29
CA ILE A 53 0.52 -14.96 1.13
C ILE A 53 -0.93 -15.31 1.42
N LYS A 54 -1.17 -16.47 2.04
CA LYS A 54 -2.52 -16.91 2.40
C LYS A 54 -2.56 -17.39 3.85
N PHE A 55 -3.60 -16.98 4.57
CA PHE A 55 -3.85 -17.44 5.93
C PHE A 55 -5.33 -17.30 6.30
N SER A 56 -5.73 -18.03 7.34
CA SER A 56 -7.06 -17.97 7.93
C SER A 56 -6.97 -17.66 9.42
N SER A 57 -7.89 -16.86 9.94
CA SER A 57 -7.96 -16.51 11.36
C SER A 57 -9.36 -16.03 11.71
N GLU A 58 -9.52 -15.44 12.91
CA GLU A 58 -10.79 -14.97 13.42
C GLU A 58 -10.67 -13.58 14.07
N PHE A 59 -11.78 -12.84 14.02
CA PHE A 59 -12.01 -11.65 14.82
C PHE A 59 -13.01 -12.01 15.93
N PRO A 60 -12.55 -12.14 17.19
CA PRO A 60 -13.39 -12.52 18.29
C PRO A 60 -14.19 -11.32 18.81
N ASN A 61 -15.44 -11.56 19.17
CA ASN A 61 -16.36 -10.60 19.76
C ASN A 61 -16.22 -10.51 21.29
N GLN A 62 -15.47 -11.44 21.89
CA GLN A 62 -15.22 -11.48 23.33
C GLN A 62 -13.77 -11.82 23.65
N HIS A 63 -13.41 -11.68 24.92
CA HIS A 63 -12.07 -11.98 25.40
C HIS A 63 -11.88 -13.49 25.58
N TYR A 64 -11.18 -14.11 24.63
CA TYR A 64 -10.69 -15.48 24.78
C TYR A 64 -9.23 -15.52 25.24
N PRO A 65 -8.77 -16.61 25.89
CA PRO A 65 -7.38 -16.74 26.37
C PRO A 65 -6.32 -16.64 25.28
N TYR A 66 -6.66 -17.01 24.05
CA TYR A 66 -5.77 -16.95 22.89
C TYR A 66 -5.75 -15.58 22.19
N VAL A 67 -6.55 -14.61 22.65
CA VAL A 67 -6.56 -13.25 22.11
C VAL A 67 -5.27 -12.53 22.49
N VAL A 68 -4.56 -12.06 21.47
CA VAL A 68 -3.39 -11.21 21.61
C VAL A 68 -3.86 -9.81 21.98
N ARG A 69 -3.40 -9.31 23.14
CA ARG A 69 -3.68 -7.95 23.65
C ARG A 69 -5.19 -7.66 23.83
N PRO A 70 -5.88 -8.39 24.72
CA PRO A 70 -7.33 -8.27 24.93
C PRO A 70 -7.80 -6.84 25.28
N GLN A 71 -6.93 -6.05 25.92
CA GLN A 71 -7.18 -4.66 26.30
C GLN A 71 -7.57 -3.75 25.12
N ASN A 72 -7.12 -4.09 23.91
CA ASN A 72 -7.32 -3.31 22.68
C ASN A 72 -8.20 -4.05 21.65
N LEU A 73 -8.97 -5.04 22.08
CA LEU A 73 -9.86 -5.80 21.21
C LEU A 73 -10.97 -4.88 20.70
N ARG A 74 -11.04 -4.73 19.37
CA ARG A 74 -12.13 -4.01 18.70
C ARG A 74 -13.27 -4.96 18.38
N LYS A 75 -14.44 -4.42 18.01
CA LYS A 75 -15.54 -5.28 17.54
C LYS A 75 -15.15 -5.98 16.22
N PRO A 76 -15.57 -7.23 15.98
CA PRO A 76 -15.26 -7.95 14.74
C PRO A 76 -15.56 -7.17 13.46
N ASN A 77 -16.68 -6.46 13.44
CA ASN A 77 -17.09 -5.62 12.31
C ASN A 77 -16.09 -4.50 12.01
N GLU A 78 -15.45 -3.89 13.01
CA GLU A 78 -14.47 -2.81 12.78
C GLU A 78 -13.25 -3.32 12.01
N TYR A 79 -12.74 -4.51 12.34
CA TYR A 79 -11.64 -5.13 11.59
C TYR A 79 -12.04 -5.41 10.14
N LYS A 80 -13.19 -6.08 9.96
CA LYS A 80 -13.75 -6.42 8.66
C LYS A 80 -13.95 -5.18 7.78
N ASP A 81 -14.56 -4.13 8.32
CA ASP A 81 -14.84 -2.88 7.59
C ASP A 81 -13.53 -2.14 7.21
N MET A 82 -12.53 -2.14 8.09
CA MET A 82 -11.21 -1.58 7.76
C MET A 82 -10.51 -2.33 6.62
N ILE A 83 -10.55 -3.67 6.63
CA ILE A 83 -9.94 -4.49 5.57
C ILE A 83 -10.65 -4.26 4.23
N ILE A 84 -11.98 -4.23 4.22
CA ILE A 84 -12.79 -3.95 3.01
C ILE A 84 -12.45 -2.55 2.48
N LYS A 85 -12.45 -1.53 3.35
CA LYS A 85 -12.08 -0.15 2.99
C LYS A 85 -10.68 -0.08 2.38
N TRP A 86 -9.69 -0.75 2.98
CA TRP A 86 -8.32 -0.72 2.48
C TRP A 86 -8.18 -1.47 1.15
N LYS A 87 -8.87 -2.60 0.98
CA LYS A 87 -8.94 -3.35 -0.28
C LYS A 87 -9.55 -2.50 -1.41
N GLU A 88 -10.66 -1.82 -1.14
CA GLU A 88 -11.36 -0.97 -2.11
C GLU A 88 -10.62 0.33 -2.44
N SER A 89 -9.64 0.72 -1.62
CA SER A 89 -8.85 1.93 -1.87
C SER A 89 -7.89 1.83 -3.07
N GLU A 90 -7.70 0.63 -3.63
CA GLU A 90 -6.72 0.34 -4.69
C GLU A 90 -5.27 0.71 -4.33
N ARG A 91 -4.98 0.78 -3.04
CA ARG A 91 -3.64 1.09 -2.50
C ARG A 91 -3.07 -0.10 -1.73
N PRO A 92 -1.74 -0.26 -1.73
CA PRO A 92 -1.12 -1.29 -0.91
C PRO A 92 -1.26 -0.98 0.59
N VAL A 93 -1.30 -2.05 1.38
CA VAL A 93 -1.20 -2.03 2.84
C VAL A 93 0.16 -2.59 3.24
N ARG A 94 0.61 -2.26 4.46
CA ARG A 94 1.82 -2.84 5.04
C ARG A 94 1.43 -4.03 5.90
N PHE A 95 1.94 -5.21 5.54
CA PHE A 95 1.82 -6.43 6.33
C PHE A 95 3.10 -6.69 7.10
N ILE A 96 2.96 -6.88 8.41
CA ILE A 96 4.06 -7.21 9.32
C ILE A 96 3.66 -8.45 10.11
N TYR A 97 4.53 -9.45 10.09
CA TYR A 97 4.44 -10.63 10.93
C TYR A 97 5.79 -10.82 11.62
N THR A 98 5.76 -11.06 12.92
CA THR A 98 6.94 -11.40 13.72
C THR A 98 6.69 -12.76 14.35
N GLY A 99 7.30 -13.79 13.77
CA GLY A 99 7.17 -15.18 14.19
C GLY A 99 8.30 -15.61 15.12
N GLN A 100 8.44 -16.92 15.31
CA GLN A 100 9.62 -17.50 15.99
C GLN A 100 10.76 -17.75 15.00
N SER A 101 10.44 -18.23 13.80
CA SER A 101 11.42 -18.67 12.80
C SER A 101 11.73 -17.61 11.73
N PHE A 102 10.81 -16.68 11.49
CA PHE A 102 10.96 -15.65 10.46
C PHE A 102 10.11 -14.42 10.75
N ASP A 103 10.55 -13.31 10.17
CA ASP A 103 9.85 -12.03 10.19
C ASP A 103 9.47 -11.61 8.76
N ILE A 104 8.27 -11.04 8.62
CA ILE A 104 7.76 -10.45 7.40
C ILE A 104 7.56 -8.96 7.63
N ASN A 105 8.04 -8.15 6.70
CA ASN A 105 7.74 -6.73 6.68
C ASN A 105 7.70 -6.23 5.24
N MET A 106 6.52 -6.25 4.61
CA MET A 106 6.39 -5.90 3.19
C MET A 106 5.08 -5.17 2.85
N ALA A 107 5.10 -4.42 1.75
CA ALA A 107 3.89 -3.86 1.16
C ALA A 107 3.17 -4.95 0.36
N VAL A 108 1.86 -5.01 0.47
CA VAL A 108 1.00 -6.02 -0.17
C VAL A 108 -0.30 -5.40 -0.67
N SER A 109 -0.91 -5.98 -1.69
CA SER A 109 -2.31 -5.78 -2.04
C SER A 109 -3.17 -6.86 -1.39
N ILE A 110 -4.43 -6.53 -1.09
CA ILE A 110 -5.42 -7.50 -0.59
C ILE A 110 -6.15 -8.06 -1.82
N GLU A 111 -5.81 -9.28 -2.23
CA GLU A 111 -6.39 -9.91 -3.42
C GLU A 111 -7.76 -10.52 -3.12
N SER A 112 -7.89 -11.17 -1.96
CA SER A 112 -9.15 -11.76 -1.51
C SER A 112 -9.30 -11.60 0.01
N PHE A 113 -10.53 -11.41 0.45
CA PHE A 113 -10.91 -11.40 1.85
C PHE A 113 -12.31 -12.00 1.95
N VAL A 114 -12.36 -13.27 2.35
CA VAL A 114 -13.59 -14.05 2.51
C VAL A 114 -13.85 -14.16 4.00
N TRP A 115 -15.03 -13.79 4.45
CA TRP A 115 -15.39 -13.80 5.87
C TRP A 115 -16.80 -14.36 6.06
N LYS A 116 -17.04 -14.94 7.23
CA LYS A 116 -18.33 -15.51 7.64
C LYS A 116 -18.51 -15.34 9.13
N GLU A 117 -19.76 -15.17 9.55
CA GLU A 117 -20.14 -15.21 10.97
C GLU A 117 -20.44 -16.65 11.38
N VAL A 118 -19.97 -17.05 12.56
CA VAL A 118 -20.21 -18.40 13.08
C VAL A 118 -21.42 -18.37 14.01
N ALA A 119 -22.47 -19.10 13.64
CA ALA A 119 -23.67 -19.23 14.45
C ALA A 119 -23.33 -19.91 15.80
N GLY A 120 -23.79 -19.33 16.90
CA GLY A 120 -23.54 -19.84 18.26
C GLY A 120 -22.29 -19.27 18.95
N SER A 121 -21.40 -18.58 18.22
CA SER A 121 -20.20 -17.93 18.78
C SER A 121 -20.46 -16.50 19.27
N GLY A 122 -21.71 -16.04 19.21
CA GLY A 122 -22.10 -14.72 19.69
C GLY A 122 -21.52 -13.54 18.88
N GLY A 123 -21.21 -13.73 17.60
CA GLY A 123 -20.79 -12.65 16.69
C GLY A 123 -19.30 -12.66 16.29
N ASP A 124 -18.58 -13.75 16.55
CA ASP A 124 -17.22 -13.96 16.03
C ASP A 124 -17.24 -14.05 14.49
N ILE A 125 -16.21 -13.50 13.85
CA ILE A 125 -16.03 -13.55 12.39
C ILE A 125 -14.81 -14.39 12.05
N GLU A 126 -15.02 -15.51 11.38
CA GLU A 126 -13.94 -16.28 10.74
C GLU A 126 -13.62 -15.67 9.37
N PHE A 127 -12.35 -15.66 8.98
CA PHE A 127 -11.94 -15.17 7.67
C PHE A 127 -10.75 -15.94 7.07
N THR A 128 -10.69 -15.91 5.74
CA THR A 128 -9.53 -16.29 4.93
C THR A 128 -9.11 -15.10 4.08
N MET A 129 -7.82 -14.79 4.07
CA MET A 129 -7.28 -13.67 3.31
C MET A 129 -6.13 -14.11 2.42
N THR A 130 -6.11 -13.59 1.19
CA THR A 130 -4.96 -13.70 0.27
C THR A 130 -4.39 -12.31 0.03
N LEU A 131 -3.09 -12.18 0.30
CA LEU A 131 -2.31 -10.97 0.07
C LEU A 131 -1.30 -11.26 -1.04
N LYS A 132 -0.96 -10.26 -1.84
CA LYS A 132 0.08 -10.36 -2.86
C LYS A 132 1.12 -9.29 -2.64
N LYS A 133 2.40 -9.66 -2.68
CA LYS A 133 3.52 -8.73 -2.54
C LYS A 133 3.41 -7.61 -3.55
N TYR A 134 3.32 -6.38 -3.06
CA TYR A 134 3.24 -5.20 -3.90
C TYR A 134 4.64 -4.65 -4.17
N LYS A 135 4.99 -4.51 -5.45
CA LYS A 135 6.18 -3.76 -5.87
C LYS A 135 5.76 -2.38 -6.31
N PHE A 136 6.22 -1.38 -5.58
CA PHE A 136 6.09 0.01 -5.99
C PHE A 136 6.68 0.23 -7.37
N TYR A 137 5.83 0.69 -8.27
CA TYR A 137 6.23 1.17 -9.58
C TYR A 137 5.85 2.64 -9.65
N ALA A 138 6.86 3.51 -9.77
CA ALA A 138 6.63 4.79 -10.39
C ALA A 138 6.53 4.52 -11.90
N ALA A 139 5.61 5.18 -12.60
CA ALA A 139 5.70 5.27 -14.05
C ALA A 139 7.11 5.79 -14.38
N ARG A 140 7.98 4.91 -14.87
CA ARG A 140 9.24 5.33 -15.45
C ARG A 140 8.84 6.01 -16.75
N LYS A 141 8.72 7.33 -16.74
CA LYS A 141 9.00 8.07 -17.97
C LYS A 141 10.42 7.68 -18.33
N ALA A 142 10.57 6.80 -19.31
CA ALA A 142 11.85 6.63 -19.97
C ALA A 142 12.13 7.99 -20.63
N GLU A 143 12.92 8.84 -19.96
CA GLU A 143 13.55 9.95 -20.65
C GLU A 143 14.57 9.30 -21.58
N THR A 144 14.16 9.11 -22.84
CA THR A 144 15.07 8.77 -23.93
C THR A 144 16.00 9.96 -24.11
N ILE A 145 17.14 9.94 -23.43
CA ILE A 145 18.24 10.85 -23.78
C ILE A 145 18.78 10.32 -25.11
N LYS A 146 18.50 11.05 -26.20
CA LYS A 146 19.18 10.86 -27.47
C LYS A 146 20.61 11.37 -27.30
N THR A 147 21.56 10.47 -27.08
CA THR A 147 22.99 10.79 -27.19
C THR A 147 23.50 10.34 -28.56
N LYS A 148 24.22 11.23 -29.24
CA LYS A 148 24.99 10.87 -30.43
C LYS A 148 26.34 10.35 -29.97
N ASP A 149 26.75 9.19 -30.46
CA ASP A 149 28.13 8.74 -30.31
C ASP A 149 29.08 9.60 -31.17
N ALA A 150 30.39 9.50 -30.93
CA ALA A 150 31.45 10.16 -31.69
C ALA A 150 31.48 9.82 -33.21
N SER A 151 30.58 8.97 -33.70
CA SER A 151 30.41 8.60 -35.11
C SER A 151 29.02 8.95 -35.67
N GLY A 152 28.23 9.77 -34.97
CA GLY A 152 26.97 10.33 -35.49
C GLY A 152 25.75 9.39 -35.51
N LYS A 153 25.84 8.15 -35.00
CA LYS A 153 24.68 7.25 -34.84
C LYS A 153 23.99 7.46 -33.48
N GLU A 154 22.66 7.48 -33.49
CA GLU A 154 21.82 7.60 -32.28
C GLU A 154 22.01 6.36 -31.37
N LYS A 155 22.41 6.57 -30.11
CA LYS A 155 22.34 5.56 -29.05
C LYS A 155 21.47 6.04 -27.90
N THR A 156 20.55 5.16 -27.50
CA THR A 156 19.66 5.36 -26.36
C THR A 156 20.36 4.86 -25.09
N VAL A 157 20.76 5.76 -24.20
CA VAL A 157 21.33 5.39 -22.88
C VAL A 157 20.31 5.71 -21.80
N VAL A 158 19.89 4.69 -21.05
CA VAL A 158 18.96 4.84 -19.92
C VAL A 158 19.74 5.23 -18.67
N GLN A 159 19.73 6.51 -18.30
CA GLN A 159 20.21 6.93 -16.97
C GLN A 159 19.17 6.60 -15.90
N LYS A 160 19.52 5.67 -15.01
CA LYS A 160 18.67 5.25 -13.89
C LYS A 160 18.83 6.27 -12.74
N LYS A 161 18.09 7.38 -12.79
CA LYS A 161 17.99 8.29 -11.63
C LYS A 161 17.40 7.50 -10.44
N PRO A 162 17.94 7.61 -9.21
CA PRO A 162 17.37 6.93 -8.05
C PRO A 162 15.91 7.38 -7.90
N ALA A 163 14.98 6.42 -7.95
CA ALA A 163 13.58 6.72 -7.71
C ALA A 163 13.45 7.28 -6.29
N PRO A 164 12.73 8.39 -6.07
CA PRO A 164 12.35 8.80 -4.72
C PRO A 164 11.65 7.62 -4.03
N ARG A 165 11.92 7.46 -2.72
CA ARG A 165 11.36 6.36 -1.93
C ARG A 165 9.84 6.31 -2.16
N PRO A 166 9.29 5.16 -2.62
CA PRO A 166 7.86 5.04 -2.79
C PRO A 166 7.16 5.35 -1.46
N THR A 167 6.13 6.18 -1.49
CA THR A 167 5.36 6.55 -0.31
C THR A 167 3.92 6.08 -0.47
N ASP A 168 3.42 5.38 0.53
CA ASP A 168 2.02 4.94 0.66
C ASP A 168 1.11 6.04 1.19
N LYS A 169 1.63 7.26 1.36
CA LYS A 169 0.88 8.34 1.99
C LYS A 169 -0.23 8.80 1.06
N GLN A 170 -1.48 8.57 1.46
CA GLN A 170 -2.61 9.25 0.84
C GLN A 170 -2.49 10.75 1.13
N PRO A 171 -2.65 11.61 0.11
CA PRO A 171 -2.74 13.03 0.37
C PRO A 171 -3.96 13.28 1.28
N PRO A 172 -3.80 14.08 2.35
CA PRO A 172 -4.92 14.41 3.23
C PRO A 172 -6.02 15.15 2.45
N ASN A 173 -7.29 14.87 2.74
CA ASN A 173 -8.44 15.51 2.07
C ASN A 173 -8.70 16.95 2.54
N THR A 174 -8.11 17.36 3.67
CA THR A 174 -8.21 18.73 4.20
C THR A 174 -6.91 19.15 4.88
N HIS A 175 -6.65 20.47 4.94
CA HIS A 175 -5.51 21.05 5.65
C HIS A 175 -5.92 22.34 6.37
N LYS A 176 -5.59 22.46 7.65
CA LYS A 176 -5.79 23.69 8.42
C LYS A 176 -4.58 24.60 8.25
N ILE A 177 -4.80 25.80 7.70
CA ILE A 177 -3.72 26.75 7.39
C ILE A 177 -3.00 27.17 8.68
N ALA A 178 -1.69 26.93 8.74
CA ALA A 178 -0.83 27.38 9.82
C ALA A 178 -0.07 28.67 9.42
N LYS A 179 0.51 29.36 10.41
CA LYS A 179 1.36 30.54 10.17
C LYS A 179 2.56 30.14 9.29
N GLY A 180 2.73 30.83 8.17
CA GLY A 180 3.81 30.57 7.20
C GLY A 180 3.47 29.55 6.11
N ASP A 181 2.26 29.00 6.07
CA ASP A 181 1.82 28.18 4.94
C ASP A 181 1.52 29.03 3.70
N SER A 182 1.87 28.48 2.53
CA SER A 182 1.41 28.93 1.22
C SER A 182 0.75 27.76 0.49
N LEU A 183 -0.09 28.02 -0.52
CA LEU A 183 -0.72 26.94 -1.28
C LEU A 183 0.30 25.99 -1.91
N TRP A 184 1.48 26.49 -2.28
CA TRP A 184 2.59 25.70 -2.77
C TRP A 184 3.20 24.80 -1.70
N VAL A 185 3.44 25.33 -0.49
CA VAL A 185 3.95 24.55 0.64
C VAL A 185 2.93 23.49 1.08
N ILE A 186 1.64 23.83 1.11
CA ILE A 186 0.55 22.91 1.41
C ILE A 186 0.50 21.80 0.36
N SER A 187 0.54 22.14 -0.93
CA SER A 187 0.61 21.16 -2.02
C SER A 187 1.83 20.24 -1.88
N LYS A 188 3.01 20.80 -1.60
CA LYS A 188 4.24 20.01 -1.42
C LYS A 188 4.16 19.08 -0.21
N LYS A 189 3.55 19.53 0.90
CA LYS A 189 3.34 18.71 2.10
C LYS A 189 2.31 17.60 1.88
N ALA A 190 1.27 17.87 1.09
CA ALA A 190 0.18 16.92 0.83
C ALA A 190 0.53 15.88 -0.24
N TYR A 191 1.11 16.30 -1.37
CA TYR A 191 1.33 15.47 -2.56
C TYR A 191 2.81 15.18 -2.87
N GLY A 192 3.73 15.73 -2.08
CA GLY A 192 5.18 15.70 -2.38
C GLY A 192 5.61 16.64 -3.52
N LYS A 193 4.66 17.28 -4.22
CA LYS A 193 4.90 18.24 -5.31
C LYS A 193 4.09 19.52 -5.08
N GLY A 194 4.69 20.67 -5.37
CA GLY A 194 4.08 21.98 -5.13
C GLY A 194 3.21 22.50 -6.27
N ASP A 195 3.11 21.78 -7.39
CA ASP A 195 2.45 22.19 -8.63
C ASP A 195 0.91 22.17 -8.58
N ARG A 196 0.31 21.36 -7.69
CA ARG A 196 -1.15 21.27 -7.50
C ARG A 196 -1.76 22.43 -6.72
N TRP A 197 -0.99 23.47 -6.38
CA TRP A 197 -1.49 24.64 -5.65
C TRP A 197 -2.65 25.36 -6.36
N ARG A 198 -2.66 25.36 -7.69
CA ARG A 198 -3.74 25.93 -8.52
C ARG A 198 -5.04 25.14 -8.39
N GLU A 199 -4.94 23.82 -8.28
CA GLU A 199 -6.10 22.95 -8.05
C GLU A 199 -6.69 23.21 -6.66
N ILE A 200 -5.83 23.34 -5.64
CA ILE A 200 -6.26 23.72 -4.28
C ILE A 200 -6.97 25.08 -4.30
N GLN A 201 -6.41 26.07 -5.01
CA GLN A 201 -7.00 27.41 -5.14
C GLN A 201 -8.42 27.33 -5.74
N LYS A 202 -8.55 26.64 -6.88
CA LYS A 202 -9.81 26.48 -7.61
C LYS A 202 -10.85 25.73 -6.78
N LEU A 203 -10.45 24.65 -6.11
CA LEU A 203 -11.34 23.81 -5.31
C LEU A 203 -11.96 24.57 -4.12
N ASN A 204 -11.22 25.53 -3.57
CA ASN A 204 -11.67 26.33 -2.43
C ASN A 204 -12.22 27.71 -2.83
N GLY A 205 -12.39 27.98 -4.12
CA GLY A 205 -12.92 29.25 -4.61
C GLY A 205 -12.08 30.48 -4.21
N LEU A 206 -10.76 30.31 -4.05
CA LEU A 206 -9.89 31.40 -3.59
C LEU A 206 -9.53 32.34 -4.74
N THR A 207 -9.71 33.64 -4.52
CA THR A 207 -9.17 34.69 -5.40
C THR A 207 -7.64 34.72 -5.34
N ASP A 208 -6.99 35.29 -6.36
CA ASP A 208 -5.51 35.42 -6.38
C ASP A 208 -4.97 36.22 -5.19
N ALA A 209 -5.75 37.20 -4.70
CA ALA A 209 -5.41 37.97 -3.51
C ALA A 209 -5.45 37.09 -2.26
N GLN A 210 -6.47 36.24 -2.11
CA GLN A 210 -6.60 35.30 -0.99
C GLN A 210 -5.56 34.18 -1.07
N ALA A 211 -5.22 33.70 -2.26
CA ALA A 211 -4.17 32.70 -2.48
C ALA A 211 -2.79 33.19 -2.03
N LYS A 212 -2.51 34.49 -2.17
CA LYS A 212 -1.27 35.13 -1.69
C LYS A 212 -1.27 35.39 -0.18
N ARG A 213 -2.44 35.57 0.43
CA ARG A 213 -2.60 35.88 1.86
C ARG A 213 -3.62 34.95 2.51
N LEU A 214 -3.17 33.72 2.74
CA LEU A 214 -4.00 32.70 3.40
C LEU A 214 -4.32 33.10 4.84
N LYS A 215 -5.60 33.01 5.22
CA LYS A 215 -6.03 33.27 6.59
C LYS A 215 -5.71 32.06 7.48
N VAL A 216 -4.82 32.25 8.44
CA VAL A 216 -4.43 31.22 9.42
C VAL A 216 -5.66 30.74 10.18
N GLY A 217 -5.76 29.43 10.37
CA GLY A 217 -6.87 28.76 11.05
C GLY A 217 -8.00 28.27 10.12
N THR A 218 -8.04 28.72 8.87
CA THR A 218 -9.01 28.25 7.87
C THR A 218 -8.68 26.83 7.40
N THR A 219 -9.69 25.98 7.28
CA THR A 219 -9.55 24.63 6.71
C THR A 219 -9.76 24.68 5.20
N LEU A 220 -8.76 24.22 4.44
CA LEU A 220 -8.83 24.05 2.99
C LEU A 220 -9.16 22.60 2.64
N LYS A 221 -10.01 22.42 1.63
CA LYS A 221 -10.20 21.14 0.94
C LYS A 221 -9.02 20.89 0.02
N LEU A 222 -8.54 19.66 -0.01
CA LEU A 222 -7.42 19.25 -0.85
C LEU A 222 -7.92 18.28 -1.93
N PRO A 223 -7.56 18.49 -3.21
CA PRO A 223 -7.96 17.60 -4.29
C PRO A 223 -7.38 16.19 -4.12
N SER A 224 -8.12 15.17 -4.54
CA SER A 224 -7.66 13.77 -4.54
C SER A 224 -6.45 13.56 -5.46
#